data_AF-A0A448PLY2-F1
#
_entry.id   AF-A0A448PLY2-F1
#
_cell.length_a   1.000
_cell.length_b   1.000
_cell.length_c   1.000
_cell.angle_alpha   90.00
_cell.angle_beta   90.00
_cell.angle_gamma   90.00
#
_symmetry.space_group_name_H-M   'P 1'
#
loop_
_entity.id
_entity.type
_entity.pdbx_description
1 polymer ?
#
loop_
_entity_poly.entity_id
_entity_poly.type
_entity_poly.pdbx_seq_one_letter_code
_entity_poly.pdbx_strand_id
1 'polypeptide(L)'
;MADLQTCEATTAKIRSEVDNCVSEVNASGGDSDVRSSTTGLTGAGLSGKASTAADAVSKARTTFVNRLTNHSNGIYNATNQLNAADGAAACTPKSGHS
;
A
#
# COMPACT_ATOMS: atom_id res chain seq x y z
N MET A 1 16.86 3.24 -23.00
CA MET A 1 16.97 1.77 -22.82
C MET A 1 17.42 1.40 -21.40
N ALA A 2 18.65 1.67 -20.96
CA ALA A 2 19.13 1.28 -19.62
C ALA A 2 18.36 1.97 -18.47
N ASP A 3 18.00 3.25 -18.64
CA ASP A 3 17.26 4.01 -17.63
C ASP A 3 15.82 3.51 -17.44
N LEU A 4 15.16 3.08 -18.53
CA LEU A 4 13.80 2.53 -18.46
C LEU A 4 13.79 1.16 -17.76
N GLN A 5 14.70 0.26 -18.12
CA GLN A 5 14.84 -1.04 -17.44
C GLN A 5 15.15 -0.87 -15.95
N THR A 6 15.97 0.12 -15.60
CA THR A 6 16.23 0.48 -14.21
C THR A 6 14.97 0.99 -13.52
N CYS A 7 14.18 1.84 -14.18
CA CYS A 7 12.90 2.34 -13.66
C CYS A 7 11.87 1.21 -13.43
N GLU A 8 11.73 0.28 -14.37
CA GLU A 8 10.86 -0.90 -14.21
C GLU A 8 11.28 -1.76 -13.02
N ALA A 9 12.57 -2.07 -12.89
CA ALA A 9 13.09 -2.86 -11.78
C ALA A 9 12.88 -2.15 -10.43
N THR A 10 13.15 -0.84 -10.37
CA THR A 10 12.95 -0.03 -9.16
C THR A 10 11.47 0.01 -8.76
N THR A 11 10.57 0.29 -9.71
CA THR A 11 9.13 0.39 -9.42
C THR A 11 8.52 -0.95 -9.04
N ALA A 12 8.97 -2.06 -9.66
CA ALA A 12 8.58 -3.40 -9.26
C ALA A 12 9.00 -3.73 -7.81
N LYS A 13 10.24 -3.37 -7.44
CA LYS A 13 10.72 -3.57 -6.06
C LYS A 13 9.91 -2.77 -5.04
N ILE A 14 9.69 -1.47 -5.30
CA ILE A 14 8.88 -0.62 -4.41
C ILE A 14 7.47 -1.19 -4.26
N ARG A 15 6.85 -1.63 -5.36
CA ARG A 15 5.52 -2.25 -5.32
C ARG A 15 5.50 -3.49 -4.45
N SER A 16 6.51 -4.36 -4.56
CA SER A 16 6.63 -5.54 -3.71
C SER A 16 6.78 -5.18 -2.23
N GLU A 17 7.52 -4.12 -1.90
CA GLU A 17 7.65 -3.65 -0.51
C GLU A 17 6.31 -3.11 0.03
N VAL A 18 5.54 -2.39 -0.81
CA VAL A 18 4.19 -1.93 -0.45
C VAL A 18 3.24 -3.10 -0.22
N ASP A 19 3.27 -4.12 -1.09
CA ASP A 19 2.42 -5.31 -0.96
C ASP A 19 2.77 -6.15 0.29
N ASN A 20 4.06 -6.20 0.66
CA ASN A 20 4.49 -6.78 1.94
C ASN A 20 3.94 -6.00 3.13
N CYS A 21 4.01 -4.66 3.08
CA CYS A 21 3.46 -3.81 4.15
C CYS A 21 1.95 -3.98 4.31
N VAL A 22 1.20 -4.12 3.20
CA VAL A 22 -0.22 -4.48 3.23
C VAL A 22 -0.45 -5.79 3.99
N SER A 23 0.37 -6.80 3.72
CA SER A 23 0.27 -8.12 4.33
C SER A 23 0.55 -8.06 5.84
N GLU A 24 1.61 -7.38 6.25
CA GLU A 24 1.97 -7.18 7.66
C GLU A 24 0.86 -6.44 8.44
N VAL A 25 0.31 -5.38 7.85
CA VAL A 25 -0.75 -4.60 8.49
C VAL A 25 -2.05 -5.41 8.58
N ASN A 26 -2.41 -6.17 7.53
CA ASN A 26 -3.57 -7.06 7.57
C ASN A 26 -3.43 -8.15 8.64
N ALA A 27 -2.22 -8.69 8.82
CA ALA A 27 -1.93 -9.70 9.81
C ALA A 27 -1.88 -9.14 11.26
N SER A 28 -1.86 -7.82 11.44
CA SER A 28 -1.81 -7.23 12.77
C SER A 28 -3.08 -7.53 13.58
N GLY A 29 -2.90 -8.21 14.72
CA GLY A 29 -3.97 -8.61 15.64
C GLY A 29 -4.37 -7.56 16.69
N GLY A 30 -3.92 -6.31 16.55
CA GLY A 30 -4.02 -5.30 17.61
C GLY A 30 -5.45 -4.98 18.07
N ASP A 31 -6.46 -5.08 17.21
CA ASP A 31 -7.86 -4.95 17.61
C ASP A 31 -8.34 -6.13 18.48
N SER A 32 -7.85 -7.34 18.20
CA SER A 32 -8.13 -8.52 19.01
C SER A 32 -7.48 -8.41 20.38
N ASP A 33 -6.22 -7.95 20.44
CA ASP A 33 -5.50 -7.70 21.69
C ASP A 33 -6.24 -6.65 22.53
N VAL A 34 -6.60 -5.50 21.93
CA VAL A 34 -7.36 -4.44 22.61
C VAL A 34 -8.70 -4.97 23.12
N ARG A 35 -9.43 -5.74 22.32
CA ARG A 35 -10.73 -6.29 22.72
C ARG A 35 -10.62 -7.27 23.88
N SER A 36 -9.56 -8.09 23.89
CA SER A 36 -9.31 -9.06 24.96
C SER A 36 -8.69 -8.45 26.22
N SER A 37 -8.16 -7.22 26.14
CA SER A 37 -7.42 -6.58 27.25
C SER A 37 -8.21 -6.42 28.54
N THR A 38 -9.55 -6.46 28.47
CA THR A 38 -10.42 -6.37 29.65
C THR A 38 -10.75 -7.72 30.29
N THR A 39 -10.23 -8.82 29.74
CA THR A 39 -10.46 -10.17 30.28
C THR A 39 -9.94 -10.25 31.70
N GLY A 40 -10.81 -10.59 32.66
CA GLY A 40 -10.45 -10.68 34.08
C GLY A 40 -10.43 -9.34 34.83
N LEU A 41 -10.71 -8.21 34.17
CA LEU A 41 -10.84 -6.91 34.85
C LEU A 41 -12.26 -6.73 35.40
N THR A 42 -12.35 -6.28 36.65
CA THR A 42 -13.61 -5.92 37.31
C THR A 42 -13.84 -4.42 37.22
N GLY A 43 -14.99 -4.00 36.67
CA GLY A 43 -15.34 -2.58 36.54
C GLY A 43 -16.36 -2.31 35.42
N ALA A 44 -17.37 -1.48 35.70
CA ALA A 44 -18.41 -1.16 34.74
C ALA A 44 -17.85 -0.35 33.55
N GLY A 45 -18.17 -0.77 32.33
CA GLY A 45 -17.91 0.00 31.10
C GLY A 45 -16.51 -0.15 30.48
N LEU A 46 -15.59 -0.87 31.10
CA LEU A 46 -14.25 -1.11 30.52
C LEU A 46 -14.33 -1.93 29.23
N SER A 47 -15.12 -3.01 29.23
CA SER A 47 -15.34 -3.86 28.05
C SER A 47 -15.94 -3.08 26.87
N GLY A 48 -16.88 -2.17 27.16
CA GLY A 48 -17.44 -1.28 26.15
C GLY A 48 -16.39 -0.34 25.54
N LYS A 49 -15.57 0.30 26.37
CA LYS A 49 -14.47 1.16 25.92
C LYS A 49 -13.43 0.39 25.10
N ALA A 50 -13.07 -0.82 25.53
CA ALA A 50 -12.15 -1.69 24.81
C ALA A 50 -12.72 -2.12 23.45
N SER A 51 -14.01 -2.45 23.37
CA SER A 51 -14.66 -2.74 22.09
C SER A 51 -14.62 -1.53 21.15
N THR A 52 -14.98 -0.33 21.63
CA THR A 52 -14.92 0.89 20.81
C THR A 52 -13.49 1.18 20.33
N ALA A 53 -12.49 1.02 21.20
CA ALA A 53 -11.09 1.20 20.82
C ALA A 53 -10.64 0.16 19.77
N ALA A 54 -11.02 -1.10 19.94
CA ALA A 54 -10.72 -2.16 18.97
C ALA A 54 -11.38 -1.89 17.60
N ASP A 55 -12.62 -1.39 17.57
CA ASP A 55 -13.29 -1.01 16.32
C ASP A 55 -12.57 0.15 15.62
N ALA A 56 -12.07 1.13 16.39
CA ALA A 56 -11.26 2.22 15.86
C ALA A 56 -9.94 1.71 15.26
N VAL A 57 -9.26 0.76 15.93
CA VAL A 57 -8.04 0.11 15.41
C VAL A 57 -8.34 -0.66 14.12
N SER A 58 -9.42 -1.45 14.09
CA SER A 58 -9.83 -2.20 12.89
C SER A 58 -10.13 -1.27 11.71
N LYS A 59 -10.82 -0.15 11.96
CA LYS A 59 -11.08 0.88 10.94
C LYS A 59 -9.80 1.56 10.44
N ALA A 60 -8.86 1.86 11.34
CA ALA A 60 -7.57 2.45 10.98
C ALA A 60 -6.76 1.48 10.10
N ARG A 61 -6.69 0.20 10.48
CA ARG A 61 -6.05 -0.87 9.70
C ARG A 61 -6.63 -0.96 8.29
N THR A 62 -7.95 -1.06 8.18
CA THR A 62 -8.66 -1.12 6.90
C THR A 62 -8.35 0.10 6.03
N THR A 63 -8.36 1.28 6.63
CA THR A 63 -8.05 2.54 5.92
C THR A 63 -6.61 2.55 5.40
N PHE A 64 -5.65 2.11 6.22
CA PHE A 64 -4.25 2.09 5.86
C PHE A 64 -3.97 1.09 4.72
N VAL A 65 -4.52 -0.13 4.84
CA VAL A 65 -4.44 -1.16 3.79
C VAL A 65 -5.00 -0.64 2.46
N ASN A 66 -6.19 -0.03 2.46
CA ASN A 66 -6.77 0.53 1.25
C ASN A 66 -5.88 1.60 0.60
N ARG A 67 -5.24 2.46 1.41
CA ARG A 67 -4.30 3.47 0.91
C ARG A 67 -3.06 2.84 0.29
N LEU A 68 -2.48 1.82 0.93
CA LEU A 68 -1.32 1.11 0.39
C LEU A 68 -1.66 0.35 -0.90
N THR A 69 -2.81 -0.34 -0.96
CA THR A 69 -3.28 -1.00 -2.18
C THR A 69 -3.46 0.00 -3.33
N ASN A 70 -4.09 1.16 -3.06
CA ASN A 70 -4.20 2.23 -4.05
C ASN A 70 -2.83 2.76 -4.48
N HIS A 71 -1.87 2.85 -3.57
CA HIS A 71 -0.51 3.28 -3.89
C HIS A 71 0.22 2.26 -4.77
N SER A 72 0.14 0.96 -4.45
CA SER A 72 0.67 -0.14 -5.26
C SER A 72 0.12 -0.11 -6.69
N ASN A 73 -1.20 0.07 -6.83
CA ASN A 73 -1.85 0.25 -8.14
C ASN A 73 -1.37 1.51 -8.86
N GLY A 74 -1.20 2.62 -8.14
CA GLY A 74 -0.67 3.87 -8.68
C GLY A 74 0.74 3.73 -9.26
N ILE A 75 1.63 3.03 -8.55
CA ILE A 75 2.99 2.72 -9.01
C ILE A 75 2.93 1.90 -10.30
N TYR A 76 2.14 0.82 -10.31
CA TYR A 76 1.98 -0.02 -11.50
C TYR A 76 1.50 0.77 -12.72
N ASN A 77 0.47 1.61 -12.54
CA ASN A 77 -0.07 2.43 -13.61
C ASN A 77 0.95 3.46 -14.12
N ALA A 78 1.72 4.08 -13.23
CA ALA A 78 2.77 5.03 -13.60
C ALA A 78 3.89 4.35 -14.40
N THR A 79 4.35 3.17 -13.99
CA THR A 79 5.36 2.40 -14.73
C THR A 79 4.90 2.08 -16.15
N ASN A 80 3.65 1.61 -16.30
CA ASN A 80 3.10 1.31 -17.62
C ASN A 80 3.01 2.55 -18.52
N GLN A 81 2.66 3.71 -17.96
CA GLN A 81 2.62 4.97 -18.71
C GLN A 81 4.01 5.42 -19.15
N LEU A 82 5.03 5.27 -18.29
CA LEU A 82 6.41 5.56 -18.65
C LEU A 82 6.90 4.65 -19.78
N ASN A 83 6.60 3.35 -19.71
CA ASN A 83 6.94 2.40 -20.76
C ASN A 83 6.29 2.75 -22.10
N ALA A 84 5.00 3.11 -22.08
CA ALA A 84 4.29 3.53 -23.29
C ALA A 84 4.88 4.83 -23.89
N ALA A 85 5.24 5.79 -23.03
CA ALA A 85 5.86 7.05 -23.45
C ALA A 85 7.25 6.84 -24.06
N ASP A 86 8.10 5.99 -23.46
CA ASP A 86 9.42 5.66 -24.01
C ASP A 86 9.29 4.96 -25.38
N GLY A 87 8.37 4.00 -25.50
CA GLY A 87 8.06 3.37 -26.78
C GLY A 87 7.61 4.36 -27.86
N ALA A 88 6.73 5.31 -27.51
CA ALA A 88 6.31 6.36 -28.43
C ALA A 88 7.48 7.28 -28.84
N ALA A 89 8.34 7.66 -27.89
CA ALA A 89 9.52 8.49 -28.14
C ALA A 89 10.56 7.78 -29.03
N ALA A 90 10.71 6.46 -28.90
CA ALA A 90 11.56 5.67 -29.79
C ALA A 90 11.04 5.64 -31.23
N CYS A 91 9.73 5.74 -31.43
CA CYS A 91 9.08 5.76 -32.75
C CYS A 91 9.00 7.15 -33.40
N THR A 92 9.26 8.24 -32.67
CA THR A 92 9.30 9.59 -33.28
C THR A 92 10.49 9.70 -34.25
N PRO A 93 10.25 9.98 -35.55
CA PRO A 93 11.34 10.19 -36.50
C PRO A 93 12.22 11.35 -36.02
N LYS A 94 13.55 11.22 -36.11
CA LYS A 94 14.41 12.40 -36.00
C LYS A 94 13.97 13.38 -37.08
N SER A 95 13.45 14.54 -36.69
CA SER A 95 13.25 15.65 -37.61
C SER A 95 14.62 16.02 -38.18
N GLY A 96 14.91 15.50 -39.38
CA GLY A 96 16.16 15.77 -40.08
C GLY A 96 16.33 17.28 -40.22
N HIS A 97 17.30 17.84 -39.51
CA HIS A 97 17.86 19.12 -39.87
C HIS A 97 18.88 18.81 -40.97
N SER A 98 18.47 19.08 -42.21
CA SER A 98 19.37 19.19 -43.38
C SER A 98 20.13 20.51 -43.30
#